data_AF-X1FD96-F1
#
_entry.id   AF-X1FD96-F1
#
_cell.length_a   1.000
_cell.length_b   1.000
_cell.length_c   1.000
_cell.angle_alpha   90.00
_cell.angle_beta   90.00
_cell.angle_gamma   90.00
#
_symmetry.space_group_name_H-M   'P 1'
#
loop_
_entity.id
_entity.type
_entity.pdbx_description
1 polymer ?
#
loop_
_entity_poly.entity_id
_entity_poly.type
_entity_poly.pdbx_seq_one_letter_code
_entity_poly.pdbx_strand_id
1 'polypeptide(L)'
;LLHCFPVIEPPITISGEIITSFSSKNPPIPARLIAEYFSQWDKMDEYTEYIPCFSLNVSNKHHALVYWKGGLMSYEFFLIILSKEGKLL
;
A
#
# COMPACT_ATOMS: atom_id res chain seq x y z
N LEU A 1 8.55 1.05 -5.99
CA LEU A 1 7.31 0.96 -5.19
C LEU A 1 6.28 0.06 -5.86
N LEU A 2 5.87 0.35 -7.11
CA LEU A 2 4.79 -0.37 -7.79
C LEU A 2 4.95 -1.90 -7.86
N HIS A 3 6.18 -2.43 -7.94
CA HIS A 3 6.43 -3.87 -7.98
C HIS A 3 6.00 -4.65 -6.73
N CYS A 4 5.78 -3.96 -5.60
CA CYS A 4 5.26 -4.57 -4.37
C CYS A 4 3.75 -4.85 -4.45
N PHE A 5 3.05 -4.24 -5.41
CA PHE A 5 1.59 -4.22 -5.49
C PHE A 5 1.10 -4.96 -6.74
N PRO A 6 0.62 -6.22 -6.61
CA PRO A 6 0.05 -6.92 -7.75
C PRO A 6 -1.18 -6.18 -8.29
N VAL A 7 -1.35 -6.13 -9.61
CA VAL A 7 -2.53 -5.53 -10.24
C VAL A 7 -3.69 -6.51 -10.16
N ILE A 8 -4.86 -6.05 -9.72
CA ILE A 8 -6.07 -6.87 -9.63
C ILE A 8 -7.29 -6.15 -10.21
N GLU A 9 -8.27 -6.93 -10.67
CA GLU A 9 -9.51 -6.42 -11.26
C GLU A 9 -10.68 -6.47 -10.26
N PRO A 10 -11.51 -5.42 -10.16
CA PRO A 10 -12.74 -5.44 -9.34
C PRO A 10 -13.79 -6.46 -9.82
N PRO A 11 -14.71 -6.89 -8.94
CA PRO A 11 -14.86 -6.50 -7.54
C PRO A 11 -13.92 -7.27 -6.61
N ILE A 12 -13.43 -6.59 -5.57
CA ILE A 12 -12.54 -7.18 -4.56
C ILE A 12 -13.11 -6.87 -3.18
N THR A 13 -13.11 -7.88 -2.32
CA THR A 13 -13.48 -7.74 -0.91
C THR A 13 -12.23 -7.92 -0.05
N ILE A 14 -12.01 -6.99 0.88
CA ILE A 14 -10.88 -7.02 1.82
C ILE A 14 -11.43 -7.19 3.24
N SER A 15 -10.79 -8.04 4.02
CA SER A 15 -11.09 -8.25 5.45
C SER A 15 -9.79 -8.27 6.26
N GLY A 16 -9.87 -8.23 7.59
CA GLY A 16 -8.66 -8.34 8.44
C GLY A 16 -7.91 -9.66 8.26
N GLU A 17 -8.61 -10.75 7.95
CA GLU A 17 -8.01 -12.09 7.82
C GLU A 17 -7.07 -12.20 6.61
N ILE A 18 -7.33 -11.43 5.54
CA ILE A 18 -6.54 -11.51 4.29
C ILE A 18 -5.16 -10.87 4.42
N ILE A 19 -4.90 -10.07 5.47
CA ILE A 19 -3.62 -9.39 5.71
C ILE A 19 -2.47 -10.41 5.79
N THR A 20 -2.70 -11.55 6.45
CA THR A 20 -1.72 -12.64 6.56
C THR A 20 -1.34 -13.19 5.19
N SER A 21 -2.30 -13.26 4.25
CA SER A 21 -2.04 -13.66 2.87
C SER A 21 -1.26 -12.59 2.10
N PHE A 22 -1.52 -11.30 2.33
CA PHE A 22 -0.76 -10.24 1.66
C PHE A 22 0.69 -10.18 2.16
N SER A 23 0.90 -10.24 3.48
CA SER A 23 2.24 -10.25 4.10
C SER A 23 3.11 -11.41 3.61
N SER A 24 2.51 -12.59 3.41
CA SER A 24 3.26 -13.79 2.97
C SER A 24 3.51 -13.87 1.47
N LYS A 25 2.63 -13.30 0.63
CA LYS A 25 2.71 -13.46 -0.83
C LYS A 25 3.29 -12.23 -1.54
N ASN A 26 3.04 -11.03 -1.02
CA ASN A 26 3.48 -9.82 -1.69
C ASN A 26 4.91 -9.47 -1.28
N PRO A 27 5.75 -8.98 -2.21
CA PRO A 27 7.08 -8.50 -1.85
C PRO A 27 6.95 -7.37 -0.82
N PRO A 28 7.66 -7.45 0.33
CA PRO A 28 7.61 -6.41 1.34
C PRO A 28 8.13 -5.09 0.75
N ILE A 29 7.61 -3.97 1.24
CA ILE A 29 8.07 -2.65 0.81
C ILE A 29 9.46 -2.41 1.43
N PRO A 30 10.52 -2.20 0.63
CA PRO A 30 11.85 -1.93 1.18
C PRO A 30 11.85 -0.67 2.05
N ALA A 31 12.57 -0.70 3.17
CA ALA A 31 12.65 0.42 4.12
C ALA A 31 13.04 1.75 3.45
N ARG A 32 13.91 1.72 2.44
CA ARG A 32 14.27 2.89 1.63
C ARG A 32 13.04 3.54 0.97
N LEU A 33 12.14 2.74 0.40
CA LEU A 33 10.93 3.26 -0.25
C LEU A 33 9.90 3.76 0.75
N ILE A 34 9.82 3.13 1.92
CA ILE A 34 9.00 3.63 3.04
C ILE A 34 9.48 5.03 3.45
N ALA A 35 10.79 5.19 3.70
CA ALA A 35 11.39 6.47 4.05
C ALA A 35 11.31 7.53 2.93
N GLU A 36 11.30 7.12 1.66
CA GLU A 36 11.22 8.04 0.52
C GLU A 36 9.80 8.54 0.26
N TYR A 37 8.81 7.64 0.32
CA TYR A 37 7.43 7.94 -0.07
C TYR A 37 6.48 8.10 1.12
N PHE A 38 6.47 7.13 2.03
CA PHE A 38 5.45 7.06 3.10
C PHE A 38 5.64 8.15 4.15
N SER A 39 6.88 8.56 4.42
CA SER A 39 7.18 9.69 5.31
C SER A 39 6.59 11.02 4.82
N GLN A 40 6.31 11.14 3.52
CA GLN A 40 5.69 12.32 2.93
C GLN A 40 4.17 12.28 3.01
N TRP A 41 3.59 11.08 3.13
CA TRP A 41 2.15 10.85 3.10
C TRP A 41 1.55 10.81 4.50
N ASP A 42 2.33 10.33 5.47
CA ASP A 42 1.88 10.15 6.84
C ASP A 42 3.04 10.23 7.84
N LYS A 43 2.71 10.47 9.11
CA LYS A 43 3.68 10.38 10.21
C LYS A 43 3.97 8.90 10.50
N MET A 44 5.25 8.55 10.46
CA MET A 44 5.73 7.21 10.76
C MET A 44 6.32 7.18 12.17
N ASP A 45 6.03 6.12 12.90
CA ASP A 45 6.72 5.76 14.14
C ASP A 45 7.44 4.40 13.99
N GLU A 46 8.19 4.01 15.02
CA GLU A 46 8.96 2.77 15.03
C GLU A 46 8.10 1.49 15.15
N TYR A 47 6.80 1.64 15.44
CA TYR A 47 5.85 0.52 15.60
C TYR A 47 4.91 0.39 14.39
N THR A 48 5.08 1.23 13.38
CA THR A 48 4.23 1.24 12.19
C THR A 48 4.71 0.22 11.16
N GLU A 49 3.82 -0.70 10.79
CA GLU A 49 4.02 -1.66 9.72
C GLU A 49 3.23 -1.26 8.47
N TYR A 50 3.85 -1.43 7.31
CA TYR A 50 3.22 -1.22 6.01
C TYR A 50 3.24 -2.52 5.20
N ILE A 51 2.07 -3.05 4.89
CA ILE A 51 1.91 -4.26 4.09
C ILE A 51 1.30 -3.87 2.73
N PRO A 52 2.00 -4.11 1.61
CA PRO A 52 1.43 -3.85 0.29
C PRO A 52 0.31 -4.87 0.02
N CYS A 53 -0.86 -4.41 -0.44
CA CYS A 53 -1.98 -5.30 -0.76
C CYS A 53 -2.11 -5.52 -2.26
N PHE A 54 -2.47 -4.48 -3.02
CA PHE A 54 -2.67 -4.57 -4.46
C PHE A 54 -2.75 -3.20 -5.12
N SER A 55 -2.81 -3.18 -6.45
CA SER A 55 -3.10 -2.00 -7.25
C SER A 55 -4.34 -2.20 -8.11
N LEU A 56 -5.08 -1.12 -8.34
CA LEU A 56 -6.25 -1.11 -9.22
C LEU A 56 -5.89 -0.41 -10.53
N ASN A 57 -6.33 -0.99 -11.65
CA ASN A 57 -6.15 -0.38 -12.96
C ASN A 57 -7.22 0.69 -13.18
N VAL A 58 -6.91 1.95 -12.83
CA VAL A 58 -7.86 3.07 -12.91
C VAL A 58 -7.68 3.88 -14.21
N SER A 59 -6.44 4.13 -14.62
CA SER A 59 -6.12 4.77 -15.90
C SER A 59 -4.63 4.65 -16.23
N ASN A 60 -4.25 4.90 -17.48
CA ASN A 60 -2.83 4.91 -17.91
C ASN A 60 -2.00 6.07 -17.33
N LYS A 61 -2.61 6.99 -16.57
CA LYS A 61 -1.96 8.19 -16.01
C LYS A 61 -1.83 8.15 -14.49
N HIS A 62 -2.47 7.19 -13.83
CA HIS A 62 -2.55 7.15 -12.38
C HIS A 62 -2.37 5.71 -11.87
N HIS A 63 -1.74 5.58 -10.72
CA HIS A 63 -1.61 4.32 -10.01
C HIS A 63 -2.44 4.37 -8.74
N ALA A 64 -3.46 3.54 -8.64
CA ALA A 64 -4.19 3.36 -7.39
C ALA A 64 -3.57 2.21 -6.62
N LEU A 65 -3.03 2.49 -5.43
CA LEU A 65 -2.39 1.50 -4.58
C LEU A 65 -3.19 1.34 -3.30
N VAL A 66 -3.40 0.08 -2.90
CA VAL A 66 -3.98 -0.27 -1.62
C VAL A 66 -2.90 -0.92 -0.77
N TYR A 67 -2.66 -0.35 0.41
CA TYR A 67 -1.80 -0.95 1.44
C TYR A 67 -2.53 -0.99 2.78
N TRP A 68 -2.08 -1.89 3.63
CA TRP A 68 -2.49 -1.96 5.02
C TRP A 68 -1.45 -1.29 5.91
N LYS A 69 -1.91 -0.54 6.90
CA LYS A 69 -1.10 0.09 7.94
C LYS A 69 -1.48 -0.51 9.29
N GLY A 70 -0.50 -1.08 9.96
CA GLY A 70 -0.61 -1.53 11.35
C GLY A 70 0.15 -0.58 12.26
N GLY A 71 -0.53 0.00 13.25
CA GLY A 71 0.08 0.80 14.31
C GLY A 71 -0.35 0.28 15.68
N LEU A 72 0.04 1.00 16.74
CA LEU A 72 -0.35 0.63 18.10
C LEU A 72 -1.88 0.73 18.27
N MET A 73 -2.55 -0.42 18.31
CA MET A 73 -4.01 -0.55 18.40
C MET A 73 -4.80 0.08 17.22
N SER A 74 -4.15 0.35 16.09
CA SER A 74 -4.79 0.91 14.89
C SER A 74 -4.51 0.05 13.66
N TYR A 75 -5.56 -0.32 12.93
CA TYR A 75 -5.46 -1.20 11.76
C TYR A 75 -6.32 -0.65 10.63
N GLU A 76 -5.67 -0.19 9.57
CA GLU A 76 -6.34 0.60 8.54
C GLU A 76 -5.89 0.17 7.14
N PHE A 77 -6.82 0.18 6.20
CA PHE A 77 -6.51 0.08 4.78
C PHE A 77 -6.52 1.47 4.18
N PHE A 78 -5.46 1.78 3.43
CA PHE A 78 -5.32 3.03 2.71
C PHE A 78 -5.42 2.76 1.22
N LEU A 79 -6.28 3.52 0.54
CA LEU A 79 -6.26 3.67 -0.91
C LEU A 79 -5.62 5.01 -1.24
N ILE A 80 -4.50 4.98 -1.95
CA ILE A 80 -3.82 6.18 -2.44
C ILE A 80 -3.80 6.21 -3.95
N ILE A 81 -3.82 7.43 -4.51
CA ILE A 81 -3.68 7.65 -5.94
C ILE A 81 -2.36 8.39 -6.17
N LEU A 82 -1.49 7.79 -6.98
CA LEU A 82 -0.26 8.40 -7.44
C LEU A 82 -0.42 8.85 -8.89
N SER A 83 0.11 10.03 -9.20
CA SER A 83 0.44 10.41 -10.58
C SER A 83 1.44 9.43 -11.21
N LYS A 84 1.58 9.46 -12.54
CA LYS A 84 2.57 8.66 -13.27
C LYS A 84 4.01 8.94 -12.81
N GLU A 85 4.28 10.14 -12.31
CA GLU A 85 5.56 10.57 -11.77
C GLU A 85 5.77 10.16 -10.30
N GLY A 86 4.80 9.47 -9.69
CA GLY A 86 4.88 8.95 -8.32
C GLY A 86 4.53 9.95 -7.22
N LYS A 87 3.98 11.12 -7.57
CA LYS A 87 3.45 12.08 -6.57
C LYS A 87 2.06 11.66 -6.10
N LEU A 88 1.83 11.71 -4.79
CA LEU A 88 0.52 11.55 -4.18
C LEU A 88 -0.41 12.70 -4.62
N LEU A 89 -1.65 12.35 -4.97
CA LEU A 89 -2.71 13.27 -5.39
C LEU A 89 -3.77 13.44 -4.31
#